data_AF-I3T7W4-F1
#
_entry.id   AF-I3T7W4-F1
#
_cell.length_a   1.000
_cell.length_b   1.000
_cell.length_c   1.000
_cell.angle_alpha   90.00
_cell.angle_beta   90.00
_cell.angle_gamma   90.00
#
_symmetry.space_group_name_H-M   'P 1'
#
loop_
_entity.id
_entity.type
_entity.pdbx_description
1 polymer ?
#
loop_
_entity_poly.entity_id
_entity_poly.type
_entity_poly.pdbx_seq_one_letter_code
_entity_poly.pdbx_strand_id
1 'polypeptide(L)' 'MINVQEKKLCNENRILPSHYLKMLQIMSLEISEGRVTNKSDAHRLFKVEPSKVDRVYDMLVKKQG' A
#
# COMPACT_ATOMS: atom_id res chain seq x y z
N MET A 1 -1.97 -14.65 9.91
CA MET A 1 -1.05 -15.47 9.10
C MET A 1 -0.69 -14.66 7.87
N ILE A 2 0.59 -14.27 7.69
CA ILE A 2 1.02 -13.42 6.56
C ILE A 2 0.97 -14.24 5.25
N ASN A 3 0.28 -13.73 4.24
CA ASN A 3 0.06 -14.37 2.94
C ASN A 3 1.38 -14.46 2.13
N VAL A 4 1.52 -15.47 1.28
CA VAL A 4 2.67 -15.68 0.38
C VAL A 4 2.94 -14.45 -0.50
N GLN A 5 1.90 -13.75 -0.94
CA GLN A 5 2.05 -12.49 -1.69
C GLN A 5 2.67 -11.37 -0.87
N GLU A 6 2.30 -11.26 0.41
CA GLU A 6 2.85 -10.26 1.33
C GLU A 6 4.33 -10.57 1.64
N LYS A 7 4.69 -11.84 1.80
CA LYS A 7 6.11 -12.27 1.96
C LYS A 7 6.98 -11.91 0.76
N LYS A 8 6.49 -12.17 -0.46
CA LYS A 8 7.26 -11.88 -1.69
C LYS A 8 7.54 -10.38 -1.85
N LEU A 9 6.54 -9.55 -1.51
CA LEU A 9 6.68 -8.10 -1.58
C LEU A 9 7.62 -7.49 -0.55
N CYS A 10 7.65 -8.04 0.67
CA CYS A 10 8.57 -7.58 1.70
C CYS A 10 10.03 -7.85 1.31
N ASN A 11 10.29 -9.00 0.69
CA ASN A 11 11.60 -9.34 0.16
C ASN A 11 12.00 -8.45 -1.02
N GLU A 12 11.07 -8.16 -1.94
CA GLU A 12 11.34 -7.36 -3.14
C GLU A 12 11.55 -5.86 -2.85
N ASN A 13 10.98 -5.33 -1.76
CA ASN A 13 11.04 -3.89 -1.46
C ASN A 13 12.05 -3.51 -0.36
N ARG A 14 12.70 -4.48 0.32
CA ARG A 14 13.51 -4.24 1.53
C ARG A 14 12.76 -3.42 2.60
N ILE A 15 11.45 -3.63 2.71
CA ILE A 15 10.61 -2.98 3.72
C ILE A 15 10.21 -4.06 4.72
N LEU A 16 10.33 -3.76 6.01
CA LEU A 16 9.87 -4.66 7.06
C LEU A 16 8.39 -5.01 6.83
N PRO A 17 8.00 -6.29 6.94
CA PRO A 17 6.61 -6.69 6.71
C PRO A 17 5.59 -5.90 7.49
N SER A 18 5.92 -5.55 8.73
CA SER A 18 5.07 -4.71 9.58
C SER A 18 4.80 -3.31 8.99
N HIS A 19 5.79 -2.68 8.36
CA HIS A 19 5.64 -1.34 7.80
C HIS A 19 4.81 -1.37 6.51
N TYR A 20 5.06 -2.35 5.64
CA TYR A 20 4.28 -2.55 4.42
C TYR A 20 2.81 -2.90 4.72
N LEU A 21 2.57 -3.81 5.66
CA LEU A 21 1.22 -4.17 6.10
C LEU A 21 0.47 -2.95 6.67
N LYS A 22 1.16 -2.11 7.44
CA LYS A 22 0.55 -0.89 7.98
C LYS A 22 0.18 0.10 6.88
N MET A 23 1.03 0.27 5.86
CA MET A 23 0.68 1.09 4.70
C MET A 23 -0.52 0.54 3.94
N LEU A 24 -0.56 -0.78 3.71
CA LEU A 24 -1.70 -1.46 3.07
C LEU A 24 -3.01 -1.23 3.83
N GLN A 25 -3.00 -1.42 5.14
CA GLN A 25 -4.20 -1.25 5.98
C GLN A 25 -4.71 0.19 5.96
N ILE A 26 -3.82 1.17 6.14
CA ILE A 26 -4.19 2.59 6.10
C ILE A 26 -4.74 2.94 4.72
N MET A 27 -4.03 2.59 3.65
CA MET A 27 -4.48 2.93 2.30
C MET A 27 -5.81 2.27 1.94
N SER A 28 -6.04 1.02 2.35
CA SER A 28 -7.31 0.34 2.13
C SER A 28 -8.47 1.03 2.85
N LEU A 29 -8.25 1.49 4.09
CA LEU A 29 -9.25 2.23 4.86
C LEU A 29 -9.56 3.58 4.19
N GLU A 30 -8.53 4.35 3.86
CA GLU A 30 -8.68 5.68 3.25
C GLU A 30 -9.34 5.64 1.86
N ILE A 31 -9.08 4.60 1.07
CA ILE A 31 -9.80 4.33 -0.19
C ILE A 31 -11.27 4.01 0.10
N SER A 32 -11.55 3.14 1.07
CA SER A 32 -12.93 2.77 1.42
C SER A 32 -13.76 3.95 1.95
N GLU A 33 -13.12 4.91 2.59
CA GLU A 33 -13.74 6.14 3.08
C GLU A 33 -13.78 7.25 2.02
N GLY A 34 -13.27 6.99 0.80
CA GLY A 34 -13.26 7.95 -0.32
C GLY A 34 -12.29 9.12 -0.14
N ARG A 35 -11.41 9.07 0.86
CA ARG A 35 -10.36 10.08 1.10
C ARG A 35 -9.17 9.94 0.16
N VAL A 36 -8.95 8.74 -0.36
CA VAL A 36 -7.95 8.46 -1.41
C VAL A 36 -8.63 7.97 -2.65
N THR A 37 -8.55 8.77 -3.72
CA THR A 37 -9.14 8.41 -5.03
C THR A 37 -8.09 8.32 -6.14
N ASN A 38 -6.88 8.80 -5.88
CA ASN A 38 -5.79 8.85 -6.83
C ASN A 38 -4.43 8.74 -6.11
N LYS A 39 -3.35 8.57 -6.89
CA LYS A 39 -1.98 8.42 -6.36
C LYS A 39 -1.49 9.68 -5.63
N SER A 40 -1.91 10.86 -6.06
CA SER A 40 -1.53 12.13 -5.41
C SER A 40 -2.10 12.23 -3.99
N ASP A 41 -3.33 11.76 -3.76
CA ASP A 41 -3.92 11.66 -2.42
C ASP A 41 -3.12 10.67 -1.56
N ALA A 42 -2.77 9.52 -2.13
CA ALA A 42 -1.97 8.50 -1.45
C ALA A 42 -0.58 9.00 -1.03
N HIS A 43 0.08 9.82 -1.87
CA HIS A 43 1.39 10.42 -1.53
C HIS A 43 1.32 11.35 -0.32
N ARG A 44 0.18 12.01 -0.09
CA ARG A 44 -0.02 12.89 1.08
C ARG A 44 -0.15 12.10 2.38
N LEU A 45 -0.57 10.84 2.33
CA LEU A 45 -0.77 9.97 3.49
C LEU A 45 0.52 9.41 4.07
N PHE A 46 1.54 9.19 3.24
CA PHE A 46 2.76 8.53 3.66
C PHE A 46 3.98 9.40 3.37
N LYS A 47 4.78 9.69 4.40
CA LYS A 47 6.09 10.36 4.25
C LYS A 47 7.18 9.37 3.82
N VAL A 48 6.91 8.61 2.76
CA VAL A 48 7.86 7.64 2.16
C VAL A 48 7.98 7.93 0.67
N GLU A 49 8.96 7.30 0.02
CA GLU A 49 9.14 7.53 -1.42
C GLU A 49 7.87 7.27 -2.23
N PRO A 50 7.50 8.17 -3.17
CA PRO A 50 6.31 8.02 -4.01
C PRO A 50 6.22 6.67 -4.72
N SER A 51 7.35 6.15 -5.21
CA SER A 51 7.46 4.85 -5.88
C SER A 51 6.94 3.68 -5.03
N LYS A 52 7.11 3.75 -3.69
CA LYS A 52 6.63 2.72 -2.75
C LYS A 52 5.14 2.86 -2.51
N VAL A 53 4.64 4.10 -2.39
CA VAL A 53 3.22 4.38 -2.23
C VAL A 53 2.44 3.94 -3.47
N ASP A 54 2.96 4.24 -4.66
CA ASP A 54 2.35 3.84 -5.94
C ASP A 54 2.18 2.32 -6.03
N ARG A 55 3.20 1.55 -5.63
CA ARG A 55 3.13 0.08 -5.62
C ARG A 55 2.01 -0.44 -4.71
N VAL A 56 1.85 0.13 -3.52
CA VAL A 56 0.80 -0.28 -2.57
C VAL A 56 -0.58 0.08 -3.14
N TYR A 57 -0.72 1.29 -3.71
CA TYR A 57 -1.96 1.75 -4.32
C TYR A 57 -2.37 0.85 -5.50
N ASP A 58 -1.44 0.61 -6.42
CA ASP A 58 -1.67 -0.22 -7.61
C ASP A 58 -2.07 -1.65 -7.23
N MET A 59 -1.54 -2.21 -6.14
CA MET A 59 -1.94 -3.54 -5.65
C MET A 59 -3.36 -3.59 -5.09
N LEU A 60 -3.78 -2.53 -4.41
CA LEU A 60 -5.14 -2.44 -3.85
C LEU A 60 -6.18 -2.24 -4.94
N VAL A 61 -5.91 -1.35 -5.90
CA VAL A 61 -6.80 -1.11 -7.05
C VAL A 61 -6.87 -2.35 -7.95
N LYS A 62 -5.74 -3.03 -8.21
CA LYS A 62 -5.75 -4.29 -8.97
C LYS A 62 -6.47 -5.45 -8.28
N LYS A 63 -6.66 -5.41 -6.96
CA LYS A 63 -7.39 -6.45 -6.21
C LYS A 63 -8.91 -6.26 -6.21
N GLN A 64 -9.39 -5.06 -6.56
CA GLN A 64 -10.82 -4.74 -6.64
C GLN A 64 -11.39 -4.87 -8.06
N GLY A 65 -10.55 -5.16 -9.06
CA GLY A 65 -10.95 -5.42 -10.45
C GLY A 65 -10.88 -6.89 -10.82
#